data_AF-A0AAE1QZD9-F1
#
_entry.id   AF-A0AAE1QZD9-F1
#
_cell.length_a   1.000
_cell.length_b   1.000
_cell.length_c   1.000
_cell.angle_alpha   90.00
_cell.angle_beta   90.00
_cell.angle_gamma   90.00
#
_symmetry.space_group_name_H-M   'P 1'
#
loop_
_entity.id
_entity.type
_entity.pdbx_description
1 polymer ?
#
loop_
_entity_poly.entity_id
_entity_poly.type
_entity_poly.pdbx_seq_one_letter_code
_entity_poly.pdbx_strand_id
1 'polypeptide(L)'
;MEPEHRKWMYDRKRIREEFVQGVDGFIDYAMSLYPFLTDGVIRCLCLKCKCPNFEKPEDVKLHLYKKGFEDDYYVWTAHVSN
;
A
#
# COMPACT_ATOMS: atom_id res chain seq x y z
N MET A 1 -16.71 10.47 -0.99
CA MET A 1 -16.63 10.41 0.49
C MET A 1 -15.44 9.55 0.83
N GLU A 2 -14.47 10.10 1.55
CA GLU A 2 -13.37 9.34 2.16
C GLU A 2 -13.96 8.32 3.15
N PRO A 3 -13.66 7.01 3.02
CA PRO A 3 -14.04 6.03 4.04
C PRO A 3 -13.27 6.31 5.33
N GLU A 4 -13.95 6.40 6.49
CA GLU A 4 -13.31 6.73 7.77
C GLU A 4 -12.12 5.81 8.12
N HIS A 5 -12.19 4.54 7.72
CA HIS A 5 -11.12 3.56 7.91
C HIS A 5 -9.84 3.84 7.10
N ARG A 6 -9.80 4.87 6.24
CA ARG A 6 -8.67 5.19 5.35
C ARG A 6 -8.05 6.56 5.59
N LYS A 7 -8.59 7.34 6.54
CA LYS A 7 -8.02 8.63 6.96
C LYS A 7 -6.53 8.56 7.30
N TRP A 8 -6.06 7.41 7.82
CA TRP A 8 -4.67 7.18 8.17
C TRP A 8 -3.72 7.25 6.97
N MET A 9 -4.19 6.96 5.75
CA MET A 9 -3.36 7.00 4.54
C MET A 9 -2.94 8.42 4.17
N TYR A 10 -3.76 9.42 4.51
CA TYR A 10 -3.61 10.81 4.07
C TYR A 10 -3.29 11.80 5.20
N ASP A 11 -3.43 11.41 6.48
CA ASP A 11 -3.01 12.22 7.64
C ASP A 11 -1.47 12.20 7.81
N ARG A 12 -0.77 12.89 6.89
CA ARG A 12 0.71 13.00 6.90
C ARG A 12 1.27 13.83 8.07
N LYS A 13 0.42 14.47 8.89
CA LYS A 13 0.85 15.39 9.96
C LYS A 13 1.24 14.68 11.26
N ARG A 14 0.99 13.37 11.37
CA ARG A 14 1.49 12.56 12.47
C ARG A 14 1.85 11.19 11.89
N ILE A 15 3.11 10.78 12.02
CA ILE A 15 3.51 9.37 11.88
C ILE A 15 2.84 8.63 13.05
N ARG A 16 1.53 8.41 12.93
CA ARG A 16 0.75 7.70 13.92
C ARG A 16 1.01 6.22 13.76
N GLU A 17 0.95 5.53 14.89
CA GLU A 17 0.87 4.08 14.97
C GLU A 17 -0.12 3.51 13.94
N GLU A 18 -1.23 4.21 13.71
CA GLU A 18 -2.25 3.91 12.68
C GLU A 18 -1.67 3.79 11.26
N PHE A 19 -0.70 4.62 10.88
CA PHE A 19 -0.05 4.53 9.56
C PHE A 19 0.86 3.30 9.47
N VAL A 20 1.60 3.02 10.54
CA VAL A 20 2.48 1.84 10.62
C VAL A 20 1.64 0.56 10.55
N GLN A 21 0.59 0.47 11.38
CA GLN A 21 -0.34 -0.65 11.40
C GLN A 21 -1.08 -0.81 10.06
N GLY A 22 -1.47 0.29 9.43
CA GLY A 22 -2.12 0.28 8.12
C GLY A 22 -1.20 -0.22 7.00
N VAL A 23 0.07 0.20 7.00
CA VAL A 23 1.09 -0.32 6.05
C VAL A 23 1.35 -1.81 6.31
N ASP A 24 1.49 -2.23 7.56
CA ASP A 24 1.71 -3.63 7.92
C ASP A 24 0.54 -4.51 7.46
N GLY A 25 -0.70 -4.11 7.75
CA GLY A 25 -1.89 -4.82 7.31
C GLY A 25 -2.04 -4.86 5.78
N PHE A 26 -1.61 -3.80 5.07
CA PHE A 26 -1.57 -3.81 3.61
C PHE A 26 -0.57 -4.84 3.06
N ILE A 27 0.63 -4.90 3.65
CA ILE A 27 1.67 -5.86 3.24
C ILE A 27 1.20 -7.30 3.50
N ASP A 28 0.68 -7.58 4.70
CA ASP A 28 0.17 -8.90 5.07
C ASP A 28 -0.95 -9.36 4.13
N TYR A 29 -1.89 -8.47 3.82
CA TYR A 29 -2.95 -8.75 2.85
C TYR A 29 -2.38 -9.03 1.46
N ALA A 30 -1.46 -8.20 0.96
CA ALA A 30 -0.86 -8.37 -0.36
C ALA A 30 -0.05 -9.68 -0.46
N MET A 31 0.61 -10.08 0.62
CA MET A 31 1.33 -11.35 0.71
C MET A 31 0.39 -12.57 0.76
N SER A 32 -0.86 -12.39 1.19
CA SER A 32 -1.87 -13.46 1.15
C SER A 32 -2.46 -13.70 -0.25
N LEU A 33 -2.21 -12.80 -1.20
CA LEU A 33 -2.76 -12.90 -2.55
C LEU A 33 -1.92 -13.83 -3.43
N TYR A 34 -2.60 -14.57 -4.32
CA TYR A 34 -1.99 -15.54 -5.22
C TYR A 34 -0.75 -15.05 -6.01
N PRO A 35 -0.72 -13.80 -6.54
CA PRO A 35 0.46 -13.30 -7.26
C PRO A 35 1.73 -13.21 -6.40
N PHE A 36 1.60 -12.99 -5.09
CA PHE A 36 2.76 -13.02 -4.20
C PHE A 36 3.28 -14.45 -4.02
N LEU A 37 2.38 -15.42 -3.93
CA LEU A 37 2.72 -16.84 -3.78
C LEU A 37 3.46 -17.39 -5.01
N THR A 38 3.26 -16.78 -6.19
CA THR A 38 3.94 -17.18 -7.43
C THR A 38 5.29 -16.49 -7.60
N ASP A 39 5.34 -15.16 -7.44
CA ASP A 39 6.50 -14.36 -7.86
C ASP A 39 7.28 -13.73 -6.68
N GLY A 40 6.77 -13.84 -5.45
CA GLY A 40 7.41 -13.29 -4.24
C GLY A 40 7.45 -11.75 -4.21
N VAL A 41 6.65 -11.10 -5.06
CA VAL A 41 6.60 -9.64 -5.22
C VAL A 41 5.17 -9.15 -5.16
N ILE A 42 5.00 -7.91 -4.67
CA ILE A 42 3.70 -7.24 -4.56
C ILE A 42 3.73 -5.91 -5.29
N ARG A 43 2.55 -5.44 -5.71
CA ARG A 43 2.41 -4.16 -6.39
C ARG A 43 2.75 -3.01 -5.44
N CYS A 44 3.68 -2.15 -5.83
CA CYS A 44 4.04 -0.95 -5.08
C CYS A 44 3.09 0.22 -5.42
N LEU A 45 2.43 0.78 -4.40
CA LEU A 45 1.50 1.91 -4.53
C LEU A 45 2.10 3.22 -3.99
N CYS A 46 3.42 3.35 -4.11
CA CYS A 46 4.12 4.53 -3.64
C CYS A 46 3.95 5.71 -4.60
N LEU A 47 3.86 6.94 -4.08
CA LEU A 47 3.72 8.18 -4.87
C LEU A 47 4.78 8.34 -5.98
N LYS A 48 5.98 7.76 -5.79
CA LYS A 48 7.09 7.84 -6.76
C LYS A 48 7.01 6.76 -7.84
N CYS A 49 6.36 5.64 -7.54
CA CYS A 49 6.38 4.44 -8.36
C CYS A 49 5.52 4.64 -9.62
N LYS A 50 4.48 5.51 -9.56
CA LYS A 50 3.65 6.04 -10.67
C LYS A 50 3.11 5.02 -11.71
N CYS A 51 3.31 3.73 -11.47
CA CYS A 51 2.85 2.57 -12.23
C CYS A 51 3.16 1.30 -11.40
N PRO A 52 2.50 0.15 -11.66
CA PRO A 52 2.47 -0.99 -10.75
C PRO A 52 3.74 -1.84 -10.86
N ASN A 53 4.88 -1.29 -10.43
CA ASN A 53 6.07 -2.10 -10.25
C ASN A 53 5.81 -3.13 -9.15
N PHE A 54 6.14 -4.38 -9.46
CA PHE A 54 6.15 -5.43 -8.48
C PHE A 54 7.51 -5.41 -7.79
N GLU A 55 7.49 -5.20 -6.49
CA GLU A 55 8.68 -5.09 -5.65
C GLU A 55 8.54 -6.06 -4.47
N LYS A 56 9.65 -6.35 -3.78
CA LYS A 56 9.58 -7.16 -2.57
C LYS A 56 8.77 -6.44 -1.49
N PRO A 57 8.09 -7.17 -0.59
CA PRO A 57 7.30 -6.57 0.49
C PRO A 57 8.08 -5.55 1.32
N GLU A 58 9.36 -5.85 1.61
CA GLU A 58 10.25 -4.97 2.37
C GLU A 58 10.52 -3.64 1.65
N ASP A 59 10.72 -3.70 0.33
CA ASP A 59 10.95 -2.52 -0.51
C ASP A 59 9.67 -1.68 -0.63
N VAL A 60 8.51 -2.32 -0.79
CA VAL A 60 7.21 -1.63 -0.79
C VAL A 60 6.96 -0.94 0.56
N LYS A 61 7.19 -1.63 1.67
CA LYS A 61 7.07 -1.09 3.03
C LYS A 61 7.97 0.14 3.21
N LEU A 62 9.23 0.05 2.78
CA LEU A 62 10.19 1.15 2.83
C LEU A 62 9.75 2.34 1.97
N HIS A 63 9.24 2.08 0.76
CA HIS A 63 8.73 3.12 -0.13
C HIS A 63 7.52 3.84 0.46
N LEU A 64 6.58 3.10 1.04
CA LEU A 64 5.40 3.67 1.69
C LEU A 64 5.79 4.52 2.92
N TYR A 65 6.71 4.07 3.76
CA TYR A 65 7.21 4.89 4.87
C TYR A 65 7.92 6.18 4.42
N LYS A 66 8.73 6.11 3.36
CA LYS A 66 9.55 7.24 2.90
C LYS A 66 8.79 8.22 2.01
N LYS A 67 7.80 7.76 1.25
CA LYS A 67 7.14 8.51 0.18
C LYS A 67 5.65 8.67 0.35
N GLY A 68 5.03 7.87 1.23
CA GLY A 68 3.59 7.80 1.36
C GLY A 68 2.93 7.08 0.19
N PHE A 69 1.62 6.88 0.32
CA PHE A 69 0.77 6.40 -0.78
C PHE A 69 0.61 7.48 -1.85
N GLU A 70 0.30 7.05 -3.06
CA GLU A 70 -0.13 7.95 -4.12
C GLU A 70 -1.41 8.70 -3.69
N ASP A 71 -1.42 10.03 -3.90
CA ASP A 71 -2.62 10.84 -3.63
C ASP A 71 -3.78 10.31 -4.52
N ASP A 72 -4.99 10.23 -3.95
CA ASP A 72 -6.20 9.66 -4.56
C ASP A 72 -6.30 8.12 -4.72
N TYR A 73 -5.45 7.33 -4.05
CA TYR A 73 -5.65 5.87 -3.97
C TYR A 73 -6.78 5.47 -2.99
N TYR A 74 -8.04 5.71 -3.38
CA TYR A 74 -9.21 5.42 -2.52
C TYR A 74 -9.76 3.99 -2.66
N VAL A 75 -9.23 3.16 -3.55
CA VAL A 75 -9.91 1.92 -3.99
C VAL A 75 -8.96 0.72 -3.97
N TRP A 76 -9.08 -0.12 -2.94
CA TRP A 76 -8.40 -1.42 -2.85
C TRP A 76 -8.84 -2.42 -3.94
N THR A 77 -9.96 -2.17 -4.64
CA THR A 77 -10.49 -3.05 -5.69
C THR A 77 -9.79 -2.90 -7.04
N ALA A 78 -8.79 -2.01 -7.20
CA ALA A 78 -7.89 -2.05 -8.36
C ALA A 78 -6.98 -3.30 -8.40
N HIS A 79 -7.16 -4.21 -7.43
CA HIS A 79 -6.62 -5.57 -7.42
C HIS A 79 -7.57 -6.63 -8.00
N VAL A 80 -8.78 -6.27 -8.44
CA VAL A 80 -9.75 -7.21 -9.05
C VAL A 80 -10.45 -6.61 -10.28
N SER A 81 -9.67 -6.38 -11.34
CA SER A 81 -10.13 -6.32 -12.75
C SER A 81 -8.87 -6.24 -13.60
N ASN A 82 -8.58 -7.14 -14.53
CA ASN A 82 -9.35 -8.19 -15.20
C ASN A 82 -8.43 -9.39 -15.46
#